data_AF-A0A8J2HQK3-F1
#
_entry.id   AF-A0A8J2HQK3-F1
#
_cell.length_a   1.000
_cell.length_b   1.000
_cell.length_c   1.000
_cell.angle_alpha   90.00
_cell.angle_beta   90.00
_cell.angle_gamma   90.00
#
_symmetry.space_group_name_H-M   'P 1'
#
loop_
_entity.id
_entity.type
_entity.pdbx_description
1 polymer ?
#
loop_
_entity_poly.entity_id
_entity_poly.type
_entity_poly.pdbx_seq_one_letter_code
_entity_poly.pdbx_strand_id
1 'polypeptide(L)'
;MSSNQKILANYIDVHIELLAKKLTSTKRSILYDIKRRSDGENLNPALSTDRKLDESWKKKLGIKLPISDPKNFLTFDADINTNIEKRNAIKTMFEITTDGCFDYVKAIKLILAAIITKEVQLLYSGCGRKMKNIGKLNFSATHIFKVIEEFITDQYGNQNRTLKVLTTVSTYLSGAKD
;
A
#
# COMPACT_ATOMS: atom_id res chain seq x y z
N MET A 1 -18.26 -5.73 -32.50
CA MET A 1 -18.42 -4.30 -32.16
C MET A 1 -18.16 -3.47 -33.41
N SER A 2 -19.08 -2.56 -33.75
CA SER A 2 -18.93 -1.68 -34.92
C SER A 2 -17.84 -0.63 -34.67
N SER A 3 -17.26 -0.06 -35.75
CA SER A 3 -16.20 0.96 -35.65
C SER A 3 -16.61 2.16 -34.79
N ASN A 4 -17.89 2.56 -34.87
CA ASN A 4 -18.44 3.66 -34.08
C ASN A 4 -18.51 3.34 -32.58
N GLN A 5 -18.74 2.08 -32.21
CA GLN A 5 -18.75 1.66 -30.80
C GLN A 5 -17.33 1.71 -30.19
N LYS A 6 -16.28 1.41 -30.98
CA LYS A 6 -14.89 1.49 -30.52
C LYS A 6 -14.44 2.94 -30.31
N ILE A 7 -14.85 3.85 -31.21
CA ILE A 7 -14.54 5.29 -31.09
C ILE A 7 -15.21 5.87 -29.84
N LEU A 8 -16.48 5.53 -29.60
CA LEU A 8 -17.21 6.00 -28.42
C LEU A 8 -16.61 5.46 -27.11
N ALA A 9 -16.22 4.18 -27.06
CA ALA A 9 -15.55 3.60 -25.90
C ALA A 9 -14.22 4.31 -25.59
N ASN A 10 -13.38 4.52 -26.60
CA ASN A 10 -12.12 5.25 -26.43
C ASN A 10 -12.34 6.70 -25.95
N TYR A 11 -13.36 7.38 -26.47
CA TYR A 11 -13.70 8.74 -26.03
C TYR A 11 -14.11 8.77 -24.56
N ILE A 12 -14.95 7.81 -24.14
CA ILE A 12 -15.39 7.68 -22.75
C ILE A 12 -14.18 7.38 -21.83
N ASP A 13 -13.32 6.43 -22.20
CA ASP A 13 -12.16 6.04 -21.40
C ASP A 13 -11.20 7.21 -21.18
N VAL A 14 -10.89 7.98 -22.23
CA VAL A 14 -10.04 9.19 -22.13
C VAL A 14 -10.66 10.22 -21.19
N HIS A 15 -11.98 10.42 -21.25
CA HIS A 15 -12.66 11.37 -20.39
C HIS A 15 -12.75 10.90 -18.93
N ILE A 16 -12.95 9.61 -18.69
CA ILE A 16 -12.90 9.02 -17.34
C ILE A 16 -11.50 9.18 -16.74
N GLU A 17 -10.45 8.93 -17.53
CA GLU A 17 -9.06 9.10 -17.07
C GLU A 17 -8.77 10.56 -16.74
N LEU A 18 -9.27 11.51 -17.55
CA LEU A 18 -9.14 12.94 -17.29
C LEU A 18 -9.86 13.36 -16.00
N LEU A 19 -11.06 12.82 -15.76
CA LEU A 19 -11.82 13.09 -14.54
C LEU A 19 -11.12 12.53 -13.30
N ALA A 20 -10.57 11.32 -13.37
CA ALA A 20 -9.79 10.72 -12.30
C ALA A 20 -8.53 11.55 -11.96
N LYS A 21 -7.84 12.06 -12.99
CA LYS A 21 -6.69 12.98 -12.83
C LYS A 21 -7.09 14.30 -12.17
N LYS A 22 -8.20 14.90 -12.57
CA LYS A 22 -8.72 16.13 -11.93
C LYS A 22 -9.11 15.90 -10.47
N LEU A 23 -9.81 14.80 -10.19
CA LEU A 23 -10.24 14.46 -8.83
C LEU A 23 -9.05 14.26 -7.89
N THR A 24 -8.02 13.55 -8.35
CA THR A 24 -6.78 13.35 -7.57
C THR A 24 -6.03 14.67 -7.36
N SER A 25 -5.98 15.57 -8.34
CA SER A 25 -5.41 16.90 -8.19
C SER A 25 -6.17 17.77 -7.18
N THR A 26 -7.50 17.80 -7.26
CA THR A 26 -8.35 18.56 -6.32
C THR A 26 -8.24 18.02 -4.90
N LYS A 27 -8.27 16.69 -4.73
CA LYS A 27 -8.02 16.03 -3.43
C LYS A 27 -6.69 16.49 -2.84
N ARG A 28 -5.63 16.59 -3.65
CA ARG A 28 -4.30 17.06 -3.21
C ARG A 28 -4.29 18.54 -2.84
N SER A 29 -4.92 19.42 -3.62
CA SER A 29 -5.01 20.85 -3.29
C SER A 29 -5.66 21.05 -1.92
N ILE A 30 -6.77 20.35 -1.69
CA ILE A 30 -7.48 20.39 -0.40
C ILE A 30 -6.58 19.87 0.73
N LEU A 31 -5.88 18.75 0.51
CA LEU A 31 -4.95 18.18 1.50
C LEU A 31 -3.78 19.12 1.83
N TYR A 32 -3.20 19.81 0.84
CA TYR A 32 -2.15 20.80 1.07
C TYR A 32 -2.66 22.02 1.83
N ASP A 33 -3.85 22.50 1.49
CA ASP A 33 -4.47 23.62 2.21
C ASP A 33 -4.79 23.25 3.67
N ILE A 34 -5.25 22.02 3.93
CA ILE A 34 -5.44 21.50 5.28
C ILE A 34 -4.11 21.45 6.04
N LYS A 35 -3.05 20.93 5.42
CA LYS A 35 -1.72 20.86 6.04
C LYS A 35 -1.17 22.25 6.37
N ARG A 36 -1.31 23.20 5.45
CA ARG A 36 -0.86 24.57 5.66
C ARG A 36 -1.61 25.25 6.82
N ARG A 37 -2.89 24.92 7.02
CA ARG A 37 -3.68 25.38 8.16
C ARG A 37 -3.27 24.69 9.46
N SER A 38 -3.04 23.37 9.46
CA SER A 38 -2.59 22.63 10.65
C SER A 38 -1.20 23.03 11.13
N ASP A 39 -0.30 23.38 10.21
CA ASP A 39 1.06 23.81 10.54
C ASP A 39 1.11 25.27 11.05
N GLY A 40 0.04 26.06 10.83
CA GLY A 40 -0.05 27.48 11.18
C GLY A 40 -0.94 27.81 12.40
N GLU A 41 -1.81 26.90 12.82
CA GLU A 41 -2.71 27.09 13.96
C GLU A 41 -2.40 26.08 15.07
N ASN A 42 -2.14 26.57 16.29
CA ASN A 42 -2.25 25.77 17.53
C ASN A 42 -3.73 25.37 17.69
N LEU A 43 -4.15 24.32 17.00
CA LEU A 43 -5.51 23.83 17.04
C LEU A 43 -5.76 23.19 18.41
N ASN A 44 -6.71 23.78 19.14
CA ASN A 44 -7.29 23.21 20.36
C ASN A 44 -7.66 21.73 20.13
N PRO A 45 -7.28 20.80 21.04
CA PRO A 45 -7.50 19.36 20.86
C PRO A 45 -8.97 18.91 21.04
N ALA A 46 -9.92 19.84 21.08
CA ALA A 46 -11.31 19.57 21.50
C ALA A 46 -12.26 19.13 20.38
N LEU A 47 -11.77 18.88 19.17
CA LEU A 47 -12.58 18.36 18.04
C LEU A 47 -12.01 17.05 17.49
N SER A 48 -11.65 16.12 18.38
CA SER A 48 -11.61 14.72 18.00
C SER A 48 -13.05 14.23 17.83
N THR A 49 -13.60 14.38 16.62
CA THR A 49 -14.75 13.56 16.25
C THR A 49 -14.29 12.12 16.39
N ASP A 50 -14.91 11.40 17.33
CA ASP A 50 -14.64 10.01 17.66
C ASP A 50 -14.96 9.12 16.44
N ARG A 51 -14.10 9.17 15.41
CA ARG A 51 -14.15 8.26 14.29
C ARG A 51 -13.74 6.92 14.86
N LYS A 52 -14.72 6.13 15.32
CA LYS A 52 -14.53 4.69 15.51
C LYS A 52 -13.84 4.17 14.26
N LEU A 53 -12.55 3.82 14.37
CA LEU A 53 -11.82 3.17 13.29
C LEU A 53 -12.64 1.95 12.90
N ASP A 54 -13.08 1.89 11.65
CA ASP A 54 -13.78 0.71 11.14
C ASP A 54 -12.78 -0.46 11.15
N GLU A 55 -12.88 -1.34 12.14
CA GLU A 55 -12.05 -2.53 12.26
C GLU A 55 -12.65 -3.74 11.52
N SER A 56 -13.69 -3.56 10.71
CA SER A 56 -14.33 -4.65 9.95
C SER A 56 -13.35 -5.39 9.05
N TRP A 57 -12.30 -4.71 8.57
CA TRP A 57 -11.23 -5.30 7.78
C TRP A 57 -10.47 -6.41 8.53
N LYS A 58 -10.31 -6.31 9.86
CA LYS A 58 -9.64 -7.36 10.66
C LYS A 58 -10.38 -8.68 10.57
N LYS A 59 -11.72 -8.64 10.67
CA LYS A 59 -12.58 -9.83 10.55
C LYS A 59 -12.52 -10.42 9.15
N LYS A 60 -12.52 -9.57 8.11
CA LYS A 60 -12.43 -10.01 6.70
C LYS A 60 -11.10 -10.66 6.35
N LEU A 61 -9.99 -10.16 6.92
CA LEU A 61 -8.68 -10.78 6.73
C LEU A 61 -8.59 -12.17 7.36
N GLY A 62 -9.20 -12.35 8.54
CA GLY A 62 -9.21 -13.64 9.23
C GLY A 62 -7.84 -14.12 9.72
N ILE A 63 -6.85 -13.21 9.81
CA ILE A 63 -5.50 -13.49 10.28
C ILE A 63 -5.07 -12.42 11.29
N LYS A 64 -4.27 -12.83 12.27
CA LYS A 64 -3.62 -11.90 13.20
C LYS A 64 -2.42 -11.26 12.52
N LEU A 65 -2.41 -9.93 12.48
CA LEU A 65 -1.28 -9.12 12.04
C LEU A 65 -0.54 -8.51 13.25
N PRO A 66 0.77 -8.25 13.15
CA PRO A 66 1.67 -8.69 12.09
C PRO A 66 1.89 -10.22 12.13
N ILE A 67 2.15 -10.83 10.98
CA ILE A 67 2.33 -12.28 10.83
C ILE A 67 3.75 -12.65 11.23
N SER A 68 3.86 -13.55 12.22
CA SER A 68 5.14 -14.06 12.71
C SER A 68 5.51 -15.43 12.19
N ASP A 69 4.52 -16.25 11.84
CA ASP A 69 4.77 -17.59 11.32
C ASP A 69 4.92 -17.59 9.79
N PRO A 70 6.02 -18.12 9.24
CA PRO A 70 6.27 -18.13 7.80
C PRO A 70 5.24 -18.94 7.00
N LYS A 71 4.70 -20.03 7.56
CA LYS A 71 3.68 -20.84 6.86
C LYS A 71 2.38 -20.06 6.76
N ASN A 72 1.97 -19.39 7.85
CA ASN A 72 0.81 -18.51 7.85
C ASN A 72 0.98 -17.35 6.84
N PHE A 73 2.18 -16.80 6.70
CA PHE A 73 2.46 -15.77 5.68
C PHE A 73 2.26 -16.31 4.26
N LEU A 74 2.76 -17.50 3.95
CA LEU A 74 2.59 -18.12 2.62
C LEU A 74 1.13 -18.41 2.29
N THR A 75 0.38 -18.97 3.25
CA THR A 75 -1.07 -19.20 3.08
C THR A 75 -1.80 -17.88 2.86
N PHE A 76 -1.47 -16.86 3.65
CA PHE A 76 -2.07 -15.54 3.52
C PHE A 76 -1.75 -14.86 2.18
N ASP A 77 -0.51 -14.97 1.70
CA ASP A 77 -0.11 -14.44 0.39
C ASP A 77 -0.88 -15.10 -0.76
N ALA A 78 -1.05 -16.43 -0.70
CA ALA A 78 -1.83 -17.16 -1.68
C ALA A 78 -3.32 -16.77 -1.64
N ASP A 79 -3.88 -16.60 -0.44
CA ASP A 79 -5.27 -16.17 -0.24
C ASP A 79 -5.55 -14.77 -0.79
N ILE A 80 -4.60 -13.83 -0.69
CA ILE A 80 -4.75 -12.48 -1.24
C ILE A 80 -4.91 -12.49 -2.76
N ASN A 81 -4.32 -13.48 -3.45
CA ASN A 81 -4.42 -13.59 -4.90
C ASN A 81 -5.81 -14.07 -5.35
N THR A 82 -6.42 -14.97 -4.59
CA THR A 82 -7.66 -15.66 -4.99
C THR A 82 -8.91 -15.03 -4.37
N ASN A 83 -8.79 -14.43 -3.19
CA ASN A 83 -9.90 -13.85 -2.45
C ASN A 83 -9.90 -12.32 -2.54
N ILE A 84 -10.82 -11.79 -3.35
CA ILE A 84 -10.97 -10.35 -3.57
C ILE A 84 -11.37 -9.58 -2.29
N GLU A 85 -12.14 -10.19 -1.39
CA GLU A 85 -12.52 -9.56 -0.13
C GLU A 85 -11.32 -9.35 0.78
N LYS A 86 -10.45 -10.37 0.89
CA LYS A 86 -9.18 -10.27 1.63
C LYS A 86 -8.24 -9.25 0.99
N ARG A 87 -8.16 -9.23 -0.34
CA ARG A 87 -7.37 -8.25 -1.10
C ARG A 87 -7.85 -6.81 -0.87
N ASN A 88 -9.16 -6.59 -0.80
CA ASN A 88 -9.71 -5.27 -0.50
C ASN A 88 -9.50 -4.90 0.97
N ALA A 89 -9.71 -5.84 1.89
CA ALA A 89 -9.48 -5.60 3.32
C ALA A 89 -8.03 -5.24 3.63
N ILE A 90 -7.05 -5.85 2.96
CA ILE A 90 -5.64 -5.51 3.17
C ILE A 90 -5.30 -4.12 2.60
N LYS A 91 -5.92 -3.71 1.48
CA LYS A 91 -5.80 -2.34 0.96
C LYS A 91 -6.40 -1.31 1.92
N THR A 92 -7.57 -1.58 2.51
CA THR A 92 -8.14 -0.73 3.57
C THR A 92 -7.19 -0.59 4.76
N MET A 93 -6.53 -1.69 5.16
CA MET A 93 -5.51 -1.63 6.21
C MET A 93 -4.33 -0.72 5.80
N PHE A 94 -3.88 -0.77 4.54
CA PHE A 94 -2.81 0.11 4.05
C PHE A 94 -3.23 1.59 4.08
N GLU A 95 -4.46 1.90 3.68
CA GLU A 95 -5.03 3.25 3.74
C GLU A 95 -5.01 3.78 5.18
N ILE A 96 -5.51 3.00 6.14
CA ILE A 96 -5.54 3.38 7.55
C ILE A 96 -4.11 3.53 8.11
N THR A 97 -3.22 2.58 7.80
CA THR A 97 -1.83 2.56 8.31
C THR A 97 -0.99 3.72 7.78
N THR A 98 -1.34 4.22 6.59
CA THR A 98 -0.61 5.30 5.93
C THR A 98 -1.39 6.61 5.91
N ASP A 99 -2.47 6.70 6.69
CA ASP A 99 -3.25 7.93 6.80
C ASP A 99 -2.37 9.09 7.27
N GLY A 100 -2.51 10.25 6.62
CA GLY A 100 -1.63 11.41 6.84
C GLY A 100 -0.17 11.24 6.40
N CYS A 101 0.22 10.12 5.76
CA CYS A 101 1.58 9.92 5.27
C CYS A 101 1.74 10.46 3.84
N PHE A 102 2.65 11.41 3.64
CA PHE A 102 2.90 12.02 2.32
C PHE A 102 4.16 11.48 1.61
N ASP A 103 4.90 10.62 2.29
CA ASP A 103 6.16 10.05 1.80
C ASP A 103 5.99 8.54 1.58
N TYR A 104 6.06 8.13 0.30
CA TYR A 104 5.87 6.73 -0.08
C TYR A 104 6.91 5.80 0.57
N VAL A 105 8.11 6.29 0.86
CA VAL A 105 9.16 5.49 1.52
C VAL A 105 8.76 5.19 2.96
N LYS A 106 8.24 6.19 3.67
CA LYS A 106 7.73 6.02 5.04
C LYS A 106 6.48 5.14 5.03
N ALA A 107 5.57 5.34 4.08
CA ALA A 107 4.36 4.54 3.91
C ALA A 107 4.68 3.04 3.72
N ILE A 108 5.62 2.70 2.83
CA ILE A 108 6.06 1.31 2.63
C ILE A 108 6.59 0.69 3.93
N LYS A 109 7.39 1.43 4.70
CA LYS A 109 7.93 0.93 5.98
C LYS A 109 6.84 0.67 7.00
N LEU A 110 5.86 1.56 7.12
CA LEU A 110 4.70 1.40 8.01
C LEU A 110 3.88 0.17 7.61
N ILE A 111 3.60 0.01 6.31
CA ILE A 111 2.87 -1.15 5.79
C ILE A 111 3.63 -2.45 6.09
N LEU A 112 4.93 -2.53 5.80
CA LEU A 112 5.70 -3.75 6.04
C LEU A 112 5.75 -4.10 7.53
N ALA A 113 5.92 -3.11 8.41
CA ALA A 113 5.89 -3.32 9.86
C ALA A 113 4.51 -3.78 10.37
N ALA A 114 3.43 -3.39 9.69
CA ALA A 114 2.07 -3.81 10.02
C ALA A 114 1.75 -5.23 9.53
N ILE A 115 2.34 -5.70 8.43
CA ILE A 115 2.03 -7.03 7.86
C ILE A 115 2.91 -8.12 8.46
N ILE A 116 4.22 -7.89 8.58
CA ILE A 116 5.19 -8.94 8.92
C ILE A 116 6.02 -8.56 10.14
N THR A 117 6.34 -9.55 10.98
CA THR A 117 7.32 -9.38 12.04
C THR A 117 8.75 -9.60 11.53
N LYS A 118 9.72 -9.44 12.44
CA LYS A 118 11.14 -9.67 12.16
C LYS A 118 11.41 -11.13 11.71
N GLU A 119 10.71 -12.10 12.28
CA GLU A 119 10.86 -13.53 11.98
C GLU A 119 10.59 -13.81 10.50
N VAL A 120 9.49 -13.26 9.95
CA VAL A 120 9.18 -13.38 8.52
C VAL A 120 10.13 -12.51 7.69
N GLN A 121 10.44 -11.29 8.14
CA GLN A 121 11.36 -10.38 7.45
C GLN A 121 12.73 -11.01 7.18
N LEU A 122 13.30 -11.75 8.14
CA LEU A 122 14.63 -12.37 8.00
C LEU A 122 14.70 -13.41 6.88
N LEU A 123 13.58 -14.07 6.56
CA LEU A 123 13.50 -15.11 5.53
C LEU A 123 13.48 -14.55 4.11
N TYR A 124 13.11 -13.29 3.95
CA TYR A 124 12.88 -12.68 2.65
C TYR A 124 13.94 -11.64 2.31
N SER A 125 14.15 -11.47 1.01
CA SER A 125 14.87 -10.33 0.43
C SER A 125 14.07 -9.82 -0.76
N GLY A 126 14.31 -8.58 -1.17
CA GLY A 126 13.53 -7.98 -2.25
C GLY A 126 13.59 -8.75 -3.57
N CYS A 127 14.71 -9.41 -3.90
CA CYS A 127 14.90 -10.13 -5.18
C CYS A 127 15.39 -11.58 -5.01
N GLY A 128 15.36 -12.15 -3.81
CA GLY A 128 15.85 -13.53 -3.56
C GLY A 128 17.38 -13.68 -3.55
N ARG A 129 18.09 -12.86 -2.76
CA ARG A 129 19.55 -12.93 -2.64
C ARG A 129 20.00 -14.20 -1.92
N LYS A 130 21.03 -14.85 -2.47
CA LYS A 130 21.79 -15.92 -1.79
C LYS A 130 23.01 -15.33 -1.09
N MET A 131 23.18 -15.62 0.19
CA MET A 131 24.39 -15.27 0.94
C MET A 131 24.92 -16.55 1.59
N LYS A 132 26.19 -16.90 1.35
CA LYS A 132 26.84 -18.09 1.92
C LYS A 132 26.01 -19.38 1.79
N ASN A 133 25.52 -19.67 0.58
CA ASN A 133 24.70 -20.86 0.24
C ASN A 133 23.31 -20.97 0.91
N ILE A 134 22.90 -20.02 1.76
CA ILE A 134 21.52 -19.93 2.26
C ILE A 134 20.81 -18.81 1.48
N GLY A 135 19.81 -19.19 0.68
CA GLY A 135 19.02 -18.26 -0.11
C GLY A 135 17.86 -17.67 0.68
N LYS A 136 17.77 -16.33 0.74
CA LYS A 136 16.53 -15.68 1.16
C LYS A 136 15.48 -15.82 0.05
N LEU A 137 14.22 -15.94 0.45
CA LEU A 137 13.08 -15.99 -0.47
C LEU A 137 12.91 -14.65 -1.20
N ASN A 138 12.30 -14.70 -2.37
CA ASN A 138 12.05 -13.51 -3.19
C ASN A 138 10.73 -12.84 -2.79
N PHE A 139 10.80 -11.70 -2.12
CA PHE A 139 9.60 -10.97 -1.70
C PHE A 139 8.89 -10.30 -2.88
N SER A 140 9.59 -9.86 -3.93
CA SER A 140 8.92 -9.23 -5.08
C SER A 140 8.04 -10.20 -5.87
N ALA A 141 8.21 -11.51 -5.66
CA ALA A 141 7.37 -12.53 -6.27
C ALA A 141 6.04 -12.74 -5.52
N THR A 142 5.91 -12.23 -4.29
CA THR A 142 4.70 -12.37 -3.45
C THR A 142 3.54 -11.54 -4.00
N HIS A 143 2.31 -11.98 -3.74
CA HIS A 143 1.11 -11.22 -4.08
C HIS A 143 0.96 -9.98 -3.21
N ILE A 144 1.36 -10.06 -1.94
CA ILE A 144 1.42 -8.91 -1.03
C ILE A 144 2.30 -7.82 -1.61
N PHE A 145 3.48 -8.15 -2.15
CA PHE A 145 4.31 -7.15 -2.82
C PHE A 145 3.56 -6.47 -3.98
N LYS A 146 2.86 -7.22 -4.83
CA LYS A 146 2.07 -6.65 -5.93
C LYS A 146 0.98 -5.71 -5.42
N VAL A 147 0.31 -6.06 -4.32
CA VAL A 147 -0.71 -5.20 -3.71
C VAL A 147 -0.09 -3.94 -3.11
N ILE A 148 1.10 -4.03 -2.50
CA ILE A 148 1.85 -2.84 -2.03
C ILE A 148 2.24 -1.95 -3.23
N GLU A 149 2.77 -2.54 -4.30
CA GLU A 149 3.18 -1.79 -5.50
C GLU A 149 2.00 -1.07 -6.15
N GLU A 150 0.87 -1.76 -6.31
CA GLU A 150 -0.39 -1.18 -6.81
C GLU A 150 -0.83 -0.02 -5.90
N PHE A 151 -0.96 -0.26 -4.59
CA PHE A 151 -1.39 0.76 -3.63
C PHE A 151 -0.48 2.00 -3.63
N ILE A 152 0.84 1.80 -3.63
CA ILE A 152 1.79 2.90 -3.61
C ILE A 152 1.78 3.67 -4.94
N THR A 153 1.62 2.98 -6.06
CA THR A 153 1.50 3.61 -7.37
C THR A 153 0.22 4.45 -7.45
N ASP A 154 -0.90 3.93 -6.98
CA ASP A 154 -2.19 4.64 -6.98
C ASP A 154 -2.15 5.90 -6.10
N GLN A 155 -1.57 5.82 -4.90
CA GLN A 155 -1.55 6.94 -3.96
C GLN A 155 -0.47 7.98 -4.30
N TYR A 156 0.71 7.54 -4.75
CA TYR A 156 1.91 8.39 -4.87
C TYR A 156 2.43 8.58 -6.31
N GLY A 157 1.88 7.88 -7.30
CA GLY A 157 2.40 7.81 -8.69
C GLY A 157 2.33 9.11 -9.47
N ASN A 158 1.33 9.96 -9.22
CA ASN A 158 1.16 11.22 -9.96
C ASN A 158 2.13 12.34 -9.52
N GLN A 159 3.35 12.02 -9.08
CA GLN A 159 4.32 13.00 -8.56
C GLN A 159 5.52 13.25 -9.51
N ASN A 160 5.43 12.87 -10.80
CA ASN A 160 6.52 12.99 -11.79
C ASN A 160 7.87 12.43 -11.30
N ARG A 161 7.83 11.49 -10.35
CA ARG A 161 8.99 10.81 -9.79
C ARG A 161 8.84 9.32 -9.99
N THR A 162 9.90 8.66 -10.42
CA THR A 162 9.94 7.20 -10.47
C THR A 162 9.89 6.66 -9.04
N LEU A 163 8.81 5.94 -8.71
CA LEU A 163 8.65 5.31 -7.39
C LEU A 163 9.56 4.07 -7.32
N LYS A 164 10.54 4.10 -6.42
CA LYS A 164 11.47 2.97 -6.22
C LYS A 164 10.92 1.99 -5.17
N VAL A 165 9.75 1.39 -5.43
CA VAL A 165 9.05 0.50 -4.48
C VAL A 165 9.92 -0.70 -4.12
N LEU A 166 10.40 -1.45 -5.13
CA LEU A 166 11.27 -2.61 -4.93
C LEU A 166 12.53 -2.30 -4.12
N THR A 167 13.21 -1.19 -4.42
CA THR A 167 14.40 -0.75 -3.68
C THR A 167 14.08 -0.45 -2.23
N THR A 168 12.93 0.19 -1.98
CA THR A 168 12.49 0.54 -0.63
C THR A 168 12.17 -0.71 0.19
N VAL A 169 11.41 -1.65 -0.38
CA VAL A 169 11.09 -2.94 0.23
C VAL A 169 12.38 -3.74 0.50
N SER A 170 13.30 -3.79 -0.47
CA SER A 170 14.60 -4.47 -0.32
C SER A 170 15.42 -3.90 0.83
N THR A 171 15.42 -2.57 0.97
CA THR A 171 16.13 -1.86 2.04
C THR A 171 15.53 -2.19 3.40
N TYR A 172 14.19 -2.22 3.50
CA TYR A 172 13.50 -2.65 4.71
C TYR A 172 13.87 -4.09 5.09
N LEU A 173 13.72 -5.04 4.16
CA LEU A 173 13.99 -6.46 4.41
C LEU A 173 15.44 -6.73 4.81
N SER A 174 16.39 -5.97 4.24
CA SER A 174 17.81 -6.08 4.57
C SER A 174 18.19 -5.41 5.89
N GLY A 175 17.32 -4.55 6.44
CA GLY A 175 17.54 -3.80 7.67
C GLY A 175 17.27 -4.59 8.96
N ALA A 176 16.68 -5.78 8.88
CA ALA A 176 16.61 -6.68 10.02
C ALA A 176 18.02 -7.17 10.34
N LYS A 177 18.61 -6.64 11.42
CA LYS A 177 19.81 -7.22 12.04
C LYS A 177 19.41 -8.55 12.66
N ASP A 178 20.18 -9.61 12.45
CA ASP A 178 19.98 -10.90 13.14
C ASP A 178 19.95 -10.69 14.66
#